data_AF-A0AA89AYT8-F1
#
_entry.id   AF-A0AA89AYT8-F1
#
_cell.length_a   1.000
_cell.length_b   1.000
_cell.length_c   1.000
_cell.angle_alpha   90.00
_cell.angle_beta   90.00
_cell.angle_gamma   90.00
#
_symmetry.space_group_name_H-M   'P 1'
#
loop_
_entity.id
_entity.type
_entity.pdbx_description
1 polymer ?
#
loop_
_entity_poly.entity_id
_entity_poly.type
_entity_poly.pdbx_seq_one_letter_code
_entity_poly.pdbx_strand_id
1 'polypeptide(L)'
;MYDEKYWGAAHGLAGIIHVLLEYDLKPDQSEDLKGTLKYMIKNRFPSGNYPASEEDRGDALVHWCHGAPGVALTLVKAAEVTYIERELLEAAIDTAEVVWNCGLLKRVGMCHGISGNAYVFLSLYRLTGNMEFLYRAKVSLAFYLIEVTSL
;
A
#
# COMPACT_ATOMS: atom_id res chain seq x y z
N MET A 1 21.55 1.89 -12.22
CA MET A 1 21.01 1.30 -10.98
C MET A 1 21.46 2.05 -9.71
N TYR A 2 21.82 3.33 -9.82
CA TYR A 2 22.08 4.23 -8.68
C TYR A 2 21.62 5.63 -9.12
N ASP A 3 20.34 5.96 -8.86
CA ASP A 3 19.77 7.32 -8.76
C ASP A 3 18.23 7.37 -8.88
N GLU A 4 17.56 6.24 -9.11
CA GLU A 4 16.10 6.26 -9.15
C GLU A 4 15.49 6.50 -7.77
N LYS A 5 14.64 7.53 -7.69
CA LYS A 5 13.87 7.89 -6.50
C LYS A 5 12.62 7.01 -6.42
N TYR A 6 12.75 5.83 -5.83
CA TYR A 6 11.65 4.86 -5.71
C TYR A 6 10.60 5.27 -4.68
N TRP A 7 9.36 4.88 -4.92
CA TRP A 7 8.23 5.18 -4.04
C TRP A 7 7.68 3.97 -3.29
N GLY A 8 7.81 2.77 -3.86
CA GLY A 8 7.22 1.55 -3.32
C GLY A 8 7.86 1.03 -2.03
N ALA A 9 7.27 -0.03 -1.45
CA ALA A 9 7.66 -0.49 -0.11
C ALA A 9 9.00 -1.24 -0.06
N ALA A 10 9.42 -1.88 -1.17
CA ALA A 10 10.63 -2.69 -1.14
C ALA A 10 11.91 -1.85 -1.09
N HIS A 11 11.95 -0.74 -1.85
CA HIS A 11 13.17 0.02 -2.10
C HIS A 11 12.96 1.54 -2.13
N GLY A 12 11.80 2.02 -1.67
CA GLY A 12 11.38 3.41 -1.82
C GLY A 12 10.80 4.06 -0.57
N LEU A 13 10.23 5.26 -0.78
CA LEU A 13 9.68 6.11 0.27
C LEU A 13 8.73 5.37 1.20
N ALA A 14 7.79 4.58 0.66
CA ALA A 14 6.81 3.85 1.48
C ALA A 14 7.50 2.94 2.50
N GLY A 15 8.52 2.18 2.10
CA GLY A 15 9.24 1.27 2.99
C GLY A 15 10.02 2.00 4.07
N ILE A 16 10.71 3.08 3.69
CA ILE A 16 11.47 3.93 4.62
C ILE A 16 10.53 4.52 5.67
N ILE A 17 9.43 5.13 5.21
CA ILE A 17 8.41 5.73 6.08
C ILE A 17 7.81 4.68 7.02
N HIS A 18 7.46 3.50 6.50
CA HIS A 18 6.88 2.43 7.31
C HIS A 18 7.78 2.06 8.49
N VAL A 19 9.09 1.94 8.26
CA VAL A 19 10.06 1.65 9.33
C VAL A 19 10.18 2.81 10.32
N LEU A 20 10.21 4.06 9.84
CA LEU A 20 10.30 5.24 10.70
C LEU A 20 9.09 5.38 11.63
N LEU A 21 7.90 4.95 11.19
CA LEU A 21 6.68 4.94 12.00
C LEU A 21 6.71 3.95 13.16
N GLU A 22 7.73 3.09 13.27
CA GLU A 22 7.94 2.21 14.44
C GLU A 22 8.66 2.89 15.61
N TYR A 23 9.09 4.15 15.45
CA TYR A 23 9.87 4.87 16.43
C TYR A 23 9.17 6.14 16.92
N ASP A 24 9.50 6.57 18.14
CA ASP A 24 9.09 7.87 18.67
C ASP A 24 9.88 8.99 17.97
N LEU A 25 9.26 9.60 16.97
CA LEU A 25 9.83 10.69 16.21
C LEU A 25 9.64 12.03 16.93
N LYS A 26 10.62 12.93 16.75
CA LYS A 26 10.46 14.32 17.17
C LYS A 26 9.36 15.02 16.35
N PRO A 27 8.79 16.14 16.84
CA PRO A 27 7.72 16.84 16.13
C PRO A 27 8.08 17.27 14.70
N ASP A 28 9.29 17.76 14.47
CA ASP A 28 9.80 18.14 13.15
C ASP A 28 9.91 16.94 12.20
N GLN A 29 10.45 15.82 12.70
CA GLN A 29 10.57 14.57 11.93
C GLN A 29 9.19 13.99 11.58
N SER A 30 8.22 14.10 12.49
CA SER A 30 6.84 13.67 12.25
C SER A 30 6.18 14.51 11.16
N GLU A 31 6.44 15.82 11.15
CA GLU A 31 5.90 16.72 10.12
C GLU A 31 6.50 16.45 8.75
N ASP A 32 7.81 16.20 8.66
CA ASP A 32 8.49 15.82 7.41
C ASP A 32 7.92 14.52 6.82
N LEU A 33 7.65 13.53 7.69
CA LEU A 33 7.05 12.27 7.29
C LEU A 33 5.62 12.49 6.76
N LYS A 34 4.79 13.25 7.49
CA LYS A 34 3.44 13.60 7.04
C LYS A 34 3.46 14.37 5.73
N GLY A 35 4.37 15.33 5.57
CA GLY A 35 4.59 16.06 4.33
C GLY A 35 4.92 15.14 3.16
N THR A 36 5.77 14.14 3.40
CA THR A 36 6.14 13.13 2.39
C THR A 36 4.95 12.25 2.00
N LEU A 37 4.16 11.77 2.98
CA LEU A 37 2.95 11.00 2.70
C LEU A 37 1.93 11.82 1.90
N LYS A 38 1.68 13.07 2.30
CA LYS A 38 0.79 13.99 1.57
C LYS A 38 1.27 14.27 0.15
N TYR A 39 2.58 14.43 -0.02
CA TYR A 39 3.18 14.54 -1.34
C TYR A 39 2.90 13.29 -2.19
N MET A 40 3.08 12.08 -1.65
CA MET A 40 2.78 10.84 -2.37
C MET A 40 1.29 10.75 -2.74
N ILE A 41 0.39 11.01 -1.78
CA ILE A 41 -1.07 10.97 -2.00
C ILE A 41 -1.49 11.94 -3.10
N LYS A 42 -0.97 13.17 -3.07
CA LYS A 42 -1.29 14.22 -4.05
C LYS A 42 -0.82 13.90 -5.46
N ASN A 43 0.29 13.18 -5.59
CA ASN A 43 0.96 12.92 -6.86
C ASN A 43 0.79 11.47 -7.34
N ARG A 44 -0.19 10.74 -6.80
CA ARG A 44 -0.64 9.44 -7.32
C ARG A 44 -1.20 9.58 -8.75
N PHE A 45 -1.22 8.50 -9.50
CA PHE A 45 -1.82 8.48 -10.84
C PHE A 45 -3.34 8.78 -10.78
N PRO A 46 -3.96 9.20 -11.90
CA PRO A 46 -5.41 9.40 -11.95
C PRO A 46 -6.24 8.16 -11.58
N SER A 47 -5.69 6.96 -11.74
CA SER A 47 -6.31 5.70 -11.29
C SER A 47 -6.37 5.55 -9.76
N GLY A 48 -5.61 6.36 -9.02
CA GLY A 48 -5.35 6.20 -7.59
C GLY A 48 -4.11 5.34 -7.27
N ASN A 49 -3.50 4.68 -8.26
CA ASN A 49 -2.27 3.90 -8.07
C ASN A 49 -1.04 4.81 -7.94
N TYR A 50 0.10 4.23 -7.56
CA TYR A 50 1.33 4.98 -7.30
C TYR A 50 2.44 4.62 -8.30
N PRO A 51 3.27 5.58 -8.71
CA PRO A 51 4.42 5.33 -9.57
C PRO A 51 5.45 4.43 -8.87
N ALA A 52 6.21 3.66 -9.65
CA ALA A 52 7.34 2.90 -9.11
C ALA A 52 8.47 3.82 -8.62
N SER A 53 8.73 4.89 -9.38
CA SER A 53 9.74 5.91 -9.11
C SER A 53 9.28 7.29 -9.60
N GLU A 54 9.99 8.35 -9.24
CA GLU A 54 9.65 9.75 -9.59
C GLU A 54 9.44 10.01 -11.09
N GLU A 55 10.21 9.33 -11.94
CA GLU A 55 10.14 9.48 -13.39
C GLU A 55 9.15 8.51 -14.05
N ASP A 56 8.62 7.56 -13.28
CA ASP A 56 7.68 6.57 -13.80
C ASP A 56 6.38 7.24 -14.25
N ARG A 57 5.93 6.85 -15.44
CA ARG A 57 4.66 7.25 -16.04
C ARG A 57 3.78 6.04 -16.37
N GLY A 58 4.26 4.83 -16.06
CA GLY A 58 3.61 3.56 -16.32
C GLY A 58 2.72 3.14 -15.15
N ASP A 59 1.45 3.54 -15.21
CA ASP A 59 0.42 3.13 -14.26
C ASP A 59 0.01 1.65 -14.47
N ALA A 60 0.88 0.73 -14.09
CA ALA A 60 0.72 -0.70 -14.37
C ALA A 60 1.00 -1.60 -13.17
N LEU A 61 1.88 -1.20 -12.24
CA LEU A 61 2.32 -2.06 -11.16
C LEU A 61 1.37 -1.92 -9.96
N VAL A 62 0.75 -3.02 -9.56
CA VAL A 62 -0.10 -3.13 -8.36
C VAL A 62 0.50 -4.19 -7.45
N HIS A 63 1.72 -3.91 -6.97
CA HIS A 63 2.55 -4.83 -6.19
C HIS A 63 2.90 -4.25 -4.82
N TRP A 64 3.27 -5.12 -3.88
CA TRP A 64 3.85 -4.65 -2.62
C TRP A 64 5.17 -3.90 -2.87
N CYS A 65 6.04 -4.42 -3.73
CA CYS A 65 7.31 -3.76 -4.04
C CYS A 65 7.15 -2.40 -4.73
N HIS A 66 6.19 -2.27 -5.65
CA HIS A 66 5.93 -1.07 -6.44
C HIS A 66 4.43 -0.90 -6.69
N GLY A 67 3.89 0.25 -6.31
CA GLY A 67 2.48 0.62 -6.52
C GLY A 67 1.63 0.60 -5.25
N ALA A 68 0.32 0.63 -5.47
CA ALA A 68 -0.70 0.81 -4.43
C ALA A 68 -0.57 -0.12 -3.22
N PRO A 69 -0.31 -1.43 -3.33
CA PRO A 69 -0.30 -2.31 -2.15
C PRO A 69 0.74 -1.94 -1.09
N GLY A 70 1.97 -1.61 -1.50
CA GLY A 70 3.02 -1.21 -0.56
C GLY A 70 2.73 0.14 0.11
N VAL A 71 2.21 1.09 -0.67
CA VAL A 71 1.84 2.42 -0.17
C VAL A 71 0.63 2.34 0.76
N ALA A 72 -0.39 1.54 0.43
CA ALA A 72 -1.56 1.34 1.27
C ALA A 72 -1.19 0.82 2.66
N LEU A 73 -0.32 -0.20 2.75
CA LEU A 73 0.15 -0.72 4.04
C LEU A 73 0.87 0.36 4.87
N THR A 74 1.60 1.24 4.21
CA THR A 74 2.27 2.37 4.88
C THR A 74 1.27 3.41 5.36
N LEU A 75 0.25 3.74 4.56
CA LEU A 75 -0.84 4.64 4.95
C LEU A 75 -1.66 4.07 6.12
N VAL A 76 -1.93 2.75 6.14
CA VAL A 76 -2.59 2.08 7.27
C VAL A 76 -1.75 2.23 8.54
N LYS A 77 -0.44 1.94 8.48
CA LYS A 77 0.45 2.13 9.63
C LYS A 77 0.48 3.59 10.08
N ALA A 78 0.54 4.52 9.14
CA ALA A 78 0.55 5.95 9.45
C ALA A 78 -0.75 6.37 10.16
N ALA A 79 -1.91 5.92 9.66
CA ALA A 79 -3.19 6.16 10.30
C ALA A 79 -3.27 5.52 11.69
N GLU A 80 -2.73 4.32 11.89
CA GLU A 80 -2.68 3.66 13.19
C GLU A 80 -1.92 4.50 14.23
N VAL A 81 -0.69 4.94 13.90
CA VAL A 81 0.16 5.66 14.86
C VAL A 81 -0.26 7.12 15.09
N THR A 82 -1.00 7.72 14.16
CA THR A 82 -1.56 9.08 14.33
C THR A 82 -2.96 9.09 14.97
N TYR A 83 -3.35 8.00 15.62
CA TYR A 83 -4.67 7.84 16.25
C TYR A 83 -5.84 8.00 15.26
N ILE A 84 -5.70 7.39 14.10
CA ILE A 84 -6.70 7.34 13.02
C ILE A 84 -6.96 8.74 12.47
N GLU A 85 -5.89 9.44 12.09
CA GLU A 85 -6.02 10.69 11.35
C GLU A 85 -6.81 10.45 10.05
N ARG A 86 -7.96 11.13 9.94
CA ARG A 86 -8.99 10.82 8.93
C ARG A 86 -8.44 10.86 7.50
N GLU A 87 -7.61 11.84 7.18
CA GLU A 87 -7.01 12.01 5.85
C GLU A 87 -6.16 10.79 5.44
N LEU A 88 -5.37 10.25 6.38
CA LEU A 88 -4.50 9.08 6.11
C LEU A 88 -5.32 7.80 5.98
N LEU A 89 -6.35 7.63 6.82
CA LEU A 89 -7.26 6.49 6.71
C LEU A 89 -8.04 6.52 5.40
N GLU A 90 -8.61 7.66 5.02
CA GLU A 90 -9.31 7.84 3.74
C GLU A 90 -8.38 7.54 2.57
N ALA A 91 -7.15 8.05 2.58
CA ALA A 91 -6.15 7.75 1.56
C ALA A 91 -5.79 6.25 1.49
N ALA A 92 -5.70 5.57 2.64
CA ALA A 92 -5.46 4.13 2.70
C ALA A 92 -6.62 3.33 2.08
N ILE A 93 -7.86 3.71 2.39
CA ILE A 93 -9.08 3.09 1.86
C ILE A 93 -9.18 3.30 0.34
N ASP A 94 -8.99 4.54 -0.12
CA ASP A 94 -8.94 4.87 -1.55
C ASP A 94 -7.89 4.03 -2.29
N THR A 95 -6.70 3.91 -1.70
CA THR A 95 -5.61 3.12 -2.30
C THR A 95 -5.97 1.64 -2.32
N ALA A 96 -6.70 1.13 -1.32
CA ALA A 96 -7.18 -0.25 -1.32
C ALA A 96 -8.25 -0.53 -2.38
N GLU A 97 -9.01 0.48 -2.83
CA GLU A 97 -9.89 0.31 -4.00
C GLU A 97 -9.12 -0.01 -5.27
N VAL A 98 -7.93 0.56 -5.46
CA VAL A 98 -7.03 0.19 -6.56
C VAL A 98 -6.63 -1.28 -6.45
N VAL A 99 -6.26 -1.73 -5.25
CA VAL A 99 -5.88 -3.12 -4.99
C VAL A 99 -7.06 -4.07 -5.22
N TRP A 100 -8.28 -3.66 -4.90
CA TRP A 100 -9.47 -4.45 -5.14
C TRP A 100 -9.76 -4.61 -6.63
N ASN A 101 -9.69 -3.52 -7.38
CA ASN A 101 -10.04 -3.51 -8.81
C ASN A 101 -8.93 -4.10 -9.69
N CYS A 102 -7.66 -3.93 -9.32
CA CYS A 102 -6.51 -4.25 -10.18
C CYS A 102 -5.48 -5.21 -9.53
N GLY A 103 -5.68 -5.63 -8.27
CA GLY A 103 -4.70 -6.39 -7.50
C GLY A 103 -4.90 -7.91 -7.47
N LEU A 104 -5.90 -8.45 -8.17
CA LEU A 104 -6.08 -9.90 -8.37
C LEU A 104 -5.12 -10.44 -9.44
N LEU A 105 -3.84 -10.49 -9.09
CA LEU A 105 -2.77 -10.87 -10.00
C LEU A 105 -2.73 -12.37 -10.23
N LYS A 106 -2.45 -12.80 -11.45
CA LYS A 106 -2.13 -14.19 -11.82
C LYS A 106 -0.71 -14.60 -11.38
N ARG A 107 -0.37 -14.26 -10.14
CA ARG A 107 0.90 -14.53 -9.47
C ARG A 107 0.62 -14.73 -8.00
N VAL A 108 1.19 -15.78 -7.42
CA VAL A 108 0.85 -16.25 -6.07
C VAL A 108 1.73 -15.67 -4.96
N GLY A 109 2.84 -15.00 -5.32
CA GLY A 109 3.87 -14.55 -4.38
C GLY A 109 3.50 -13.38 -3.47
N MET A 110 4.35 -13.12 -2.48
CA MET A 110 4.22 -12.01 -1.51
C MET A 110 4.65 -10.65 -2.08
N CYS A 111 5.67 -10.62 -2.93
CA CYS A 111 6.27 -9.36 -3.38
C CYS A 111 5.43 -8.64 -4.46
N HIS A 112 4.92 -9.42 -5.42
CA HIS A 112 4.18 -8.94 -6.59
C HIS A 112 3.14 -9.99 -7.01
N GLY A 113 2.33 -10.40 -6.05
CA GLY A 113 1.30 -11.41 -6.24
C GLY A 113 0.14 -11.20 -5.29
N ILE A 114 -0.90 -12.00 -5.50
CA ILE A 114 -2.18 -11.86 -4.81
C ILE A 114 -2.05 -12.05 -3.29
N SER A 115 -1.13 -12.91 -2.83
CA SER A 115 -0.88 -13.12 -1.41
C SER A 115 -0.44 -11.84 -0.73
N GLY A 116 0.50 -11.11 -1.34
CA GLY A 116 0.95 -9.81 -0.84
C GLY A 116 -0.15 -8.76 -0.86
N ASN A 117 -0.92 -8.71 -1.94
CA ASN A 117 -1.99 -7.72 -2.09
C ASN A 117 -3.13 -7.93 -1.07
N ALA A 118 -3.42 -9.19 -0.69
CA ALA A 118 -4.42 -9.51 0.33
C ALA A 118 -4.10 -8.91 1.71
N TYR A 119 -2.81 -8.67 2.03
CA TYR A 119 -2.41 -8.04 3.30
C TYR A 119 -2.91 -6.61 3.45
N VAL A 120 -3.19 -5.91 2.35
CA VAL A 120 -3.78 -4.56 2.39
C VAL A 120 -5.13 -4.61 3.09
N PHE A 121 -6.00 -5.52 2.65
CA PHE A 121 -7.33 -5.70 3.22
C PHE A 121 -7.26 -6.23 4.66
N LEU A 122 -6.35 -7.16 4.97
CA LEU A 122 -6.17 -7.62 6.34
C LEU A 122 -5.72 -6.49 7.28
N SER A 123 -4.83 -5.61 6.82
CA SER A 123 -4.36 -4.47 7.62
C SER A 123 -5.47 -3.46 7.86
N LEU A 124 -6.26 -3.12 6.83
CA LEU A 124 -7.42 -2.26 6.98
C LEU A 124 -8.50 -2.86 7.88
N TYR A 125 -8.75 -4.18 7.78
CA TYR A 125 -9.66 -4.87 8.69
C TYR A 125 -9.19 -4.78 10.15
N ARG A 126 -7.90 -5.03 10.41
CA ARG A 126 -7.33 -4.91 11.76
C ARG A 126 -7.47 -3.51 12.34
N LEU A 127 -7.23 -2.48 11.52
CA LEU A 127 -7.32 -1.09 11.96
C LEU A 127 -8.77 -0.63 12.20
N THR A 128 -9.70 -1.04 11.33
CA THR A 128 -11.06 -0.45 11.29
C THR A 128 -12.15 -1.35 11.88
N GLY A 129 -11.91 -2.66 11.98
CA GLY A 129 -12.95 -3.66 12.27
C GLY A 129 -13.98 -3.85 11.15
N ASN A 130 -13.86 -3.17 10.01
CA ASN A 130 -14.83 -3.25 8.92
C ASN A 130 -14.76 -4.61 8.21
N MET A 131 -15.84 -5.37 8.33
CA MET A 131 -15.97 -6.72 7.77
C MET A 131 -15.87 -6.80 6.26
N GLU A 132 -16.09 -5.70 5.53
CA GLU A 132 -15.89 -5.65 4.08
C GLU A 132 -14.43 -5.95 3.70
N PHE A 133 -13.46 -5.39 4.44
CA PHE A 133 -12.06 -5.66 4.17
C PHE A 133 -11.70 -7.12 4.48
N LEU A 134 -12.27 -7.71 5.53
CA LEU A 134 -12.09 -9.14 5.79
C LEU A 134 -12.66 -9.99 4.65
N TYR A 135 -13.82 -9.60 4.10
CA TYR A 135 -14.40 -10.26 2.94
C TYR A 135 -13.47 -10.16 1.70
N ARG A 136 -12.97 -8.97 1.38
CA ARG A 136 -12.03 -8.76 0.25
C ARG A 136 -10.74 -9.57 0.40
N ALA A 137 -10.22 -9.68 1.63
CA ALA A 137 -9.08 -10.55 1.95
C ALA A 137 -9.38 -12.03 1.66
N LYS A 138 -10.54 -12.52 2.12
CA LYS A 138 -10.98 -13.91 1.87
C LYS A 138 -11.15 -14.21 0.39
N VAL A 139 -11.75 -13.30 -0.39
CA VAL A 139 -11.90 -13.45 -1.84
C VAL A 139 -10.53 -13.52 -2.52
N SER A 140 -9.60 -12.64 -2.14
CA SER A 140 -8.24 -12.64 -2.69
C SER A 140 -7.52 -13.98 -2.42
N LEU A 141 -7.64 -14.51 -1.21
CA LEU A 141 -7.06 -15.81 -0.85
C LEU A 141 -7.77 -17.01 -1.50
N ALA A 142 -9.08 -16.92 -1.76
CA ALA A 142 -9.79 -17.94 -2.52
C ALA A 142 -9.31 -17.99 -3.98
N PHE A 143 -9.10 -16.83 -4.60
CA PHE A 143 -8.51 -16.75 -5.94
C PHE A 143 -7.08 -17.32 -5.99
N TYR A 144 -6.27 -17.06 -4.95
CA TYR A 144 -4.96 -17.70 -4.78
C TYR A 144 -5.04 -19.24 -4.86
N LEU A 145 -6.00 -19.85 -4.15
CA LEU A 145 -6.15 -21.31 -4.16
C LEU A 145 -6.47 -21.84 -5.56
N ILE A 146 -7.32 -21.14 -6.33
CA ILE A 146 -7.63 -21.50 -7.71
C ILE A 146 -6.36 -21.49 -8.56
N GLU A 147 -5.60 -20.39 -8.54
CA GLU A 147 -4.39 -20.23 -9.35
C GLU A 147 -3.30 -21.27 -9.02
N VAL A 148 -3.13 -21.60 -7.73
CA VAL A 148 -2.18 -22.65 -7.32
C VAL A 148 -2.61 -24.05 -7.77
N THR A 149 -3.92 -24.34 -7.74
CA THR A 149 -4.44 -25.66 -8.15
C THR A 149 -4.53 -25.87 -9.66
N SER A 150 -4.39 -24.79 -10.44
CA SER A 150 -4.36 -24.83 -11.91
C SER A 150 -2.96 -24.95 -12.52
N LEU A 151 -1.91 -25.03 -11.68
CA LEU A 151 -0.52 -25.30 -12.07
C LEU A 151 -0.24 -26.80 -12.11
#